data_AF-A0A218P980-F1
#
_entry.id   AF-A0A218P980-F1
#
_cell.length_a   1.000
_cell.length_b   1.000
_cell.length_c   1.000
_cell.angle_alpha   90.00
_cell.angle_beta   90.00
_cell.angle_gamma   90.00
#
_symmetry.space_group_name_H-M   'P 1'
#
loop_
_entity.id
_entity.type
_entity.pdbx_description
1 polymer ?
#
loop_
_entity_poly.entity_id
_entity_poly.type
_entity_poly.pdbx_seq_one_letter_code
_entity_poly.pdbx_strand_id
1 'polypeptide(L)'
;MRLFRVLLLTLMLVSLLSLGLQSGLEPSDVHYHNAFVAGREATAVYISSTSSAKLYAVGIGEFRVRDVQTDEVIFSGRVNGNGAFAVVFPHPGFYEFSGNSSQGITITITPVDVGFPGKQKTMHLWIAVLFGGLLAVTLLGGGRR
;
A
#
# COMPACT_ATOMS: atom_id res chain seq x y z
N MET A 1 21.45 6.41 -32.46
CA MET A 1 20.78 7.61 -31.91
C MET A 1 19.25 7.55 -31.94
N ARG A 2 18.61 7.12 -33.05
CA ARG A 2 17.13 7.01 -33.11
C ARG A 2 16.54 6.06 -32.05
N LEU A 3 17.09 4.86 -31.90
CA LEU A 3 16.67 3.88 -30.88
C LEU A 3 16.75 4.42 -29.44
N PHE A 4 17.82 5.16 -29.12
CA PHE A 4 18.00 5.78 -27.81
C PHE A 4 16.95 6.88 -27.53
N ARG A 5 16.62 7.70 -28.54
CA ARG A 5 15.55 8.71 -28.42
C ARG A 5 14.17 8.07 -28.21
N VAL A 6 13.89 6.98 -28.93
CA VAL A 6 12.65 6.21 -28.75
C VAL A 6 12.57 5.66 -27.32
N LEU A 7 13.66 5.07 -26.81
CA LEU A 7 13.71 4.58 -25.43
C LEU A 7 13.44 5.70 -24.41
N LEU A 8 14.09 6.85 -24.53
CA LEU A 8 13.88 8.00 -23.62
C LEU A 8 12.43 8.51 -23.67
N LEU A 9 11.84 8.59 -24.87
CA LEU A 9 10.44 8.97 -25.03
C LEU A 9 9.50 7.96 -24.36
N THR A 10 9.73 6.66 -24.56
CA THR A 10 8.95 5.59 -23.92
C THR A 10 9.04 5.66 -22.40
N LEU A 11 10.24 5.82 -21.84
CA LEU A 11 10.44 5.92 -20.39
C LEU A 11 9.79 7.18 -19.80
N MET A 12 9.86 8.31 -20.51
CA MET A 12 9.16 9.54 -20.13
C MET A 12 7.64 9.33 -20.14
N LEU A 13 7.10 8.73 -21.21
CA LEU A 13 5.66 8.48 -21.35
C LEU A 13 5.13 7.55 -20.26
N VAL A 14 5.83 6.45 -19.97
CA VAL A 14 5.48 5.50 -18.90
C VAL A 14 5.47 6.19 -17.54
N SER A 15 6.45 7.06 -17.28
CA SER A 15 6.53 7.82 -16.03
C SER A 15 5.36 8.81 -15.86
N LEU A 16 4.97 9.48 -16.94
CA LEU A 16 3.82 10.39 -16.96
C LEU A 16 2.48 9.67 -16.84
N LEU A 17 2.31 8.52 -17.50
CA LEU A 17 1.13 7.66 -17.36
C LEU A 17 0.98 7.18 -15.92
N SER A 18 2.08 6.70 -15.31
CA SER A 18 2.11 6.30 -13.90
C SER A 18 1.74 7.47 -12.97
N LEU A 19 2.27 8.67 -13.22
CA LEU A 19 1.92 9.88 -12.46
C LEU A 19 0.42 10.21 -12.58
N GLY A 20 -0.14 10.15 -13.80
CA GLY A 20 -1.56 10.43 -14.06
C GLY A 20 -2.49 9.47 -13.34
N LEU A 21 -2.19 8.17 -13.41
CA LEU A 21 -2.94 7.13 -12.69
C LEU A 21 -2.86 7.32 -11.17
N GLN A 22 -1.70 7.70 -10.63
CA GLN A 22 -1.53 7.99 -9.21
C GLN A 22 -2.23 9.29 -8.76
N SER A 23 -2.44 10.25 -9.67
CA SER A 23 -3.01 11.56 -9.34
C SER A 23 -4.53 11.51 -9.14
N GLY A 24 -5.20 10.52 -9.73
CA GLY A 24 -6.65 10.30 -9.58
C GLY A 24 -7.04 9.40 -8.40
N LEU A 25 -6.09 8.97 -7.56
CA LEU A 25 -6.35 8.15 -6.39
C LEU A 25 -6.20 8.99 -5.12
N GLU A 26 -7.30 9.17 -4.41
CA GLU A 26 -7.30 9.65 -3.03
C GLU A 26 -7.20 8.45 -2.06
N PRO A 27 -6.53 8.60 -0.90
CA PRO A 27 -6.51 7.56 0.12
C PRO A 27 -7.92 7.12 0.57
N SER A 28 -8.92 8.00 0.42
CA SER A 28 -10.34 7.78 0.71
C SER A 28 -11.09 6.94 -0.31
N ASP A 29 -10.55 6.73 -1.52
CA ASP A 29 -11.22 5.96 -2.59
C ASP A 29 -11.24 4.45 -2.31
N VAL A 30 -10.56 4.00 -1.26
CA VAL A 30 -10.54 2.61 -0.82
C VAL A 30 -11.68 2.37 0.17
N HIS A 31 -12.74 1.67 -0.27
CA HIS A 31 -13.86 1.30 0.60
C HIS A 31 -13.45 0.27 1.66
N TYR A 32 -13.75 0.58 2.93
CA TYR A 32 -13.29 -0.17 4.10
C TYR A 32 -14.22 -1.31 4.49
N HIS A 33 -13.64 -2.47 4.80
CA HIS A 33 -14.35 -3.61 5.38
C HIS A 33 -14.03 -3.71 6.88
N ASN A 34 -15.07 -3.87 7.70
CA ASN A 34 -14.91 -4.21 9.12
C ASN A 34 -14.70 -5.72 9.26
N ALA A 35 -13.68 -6.14 10.01
CA ALA A 35 -13.48 -7.53 10.38
C ALA A 35 -14.02 -7.75 11.79
N PHE A 36 -15.12 -8.49 11.91
CA PHE A 36 -15.69 -8.83 13.20
C PHE A 36 -15.19 -10.20 13.67
N VAL A 37 -14.56 -10.24 14.84
CA VAL A 37 -14.01 -11.47 15.42
C VAL A 37 -14.71 -11.72 16.77
N ALA A 38 -15.81 -12.47 16.74
CA ALA A 38 -16.54 -12.86 17.95
C ALA A 38 -16.48 -14.36 18.21
N GLY A 39 -16.05 -14.73 19.43
CA GLY A 39 -15.98 -16.11 19.90
C GLY A 39 -14.55 -16.62 20.08
N ARG A 40 -14.42 -17.76 20.77
CA ARG A 40 -13.17 -18.53 20.79
C ARG A 40 -12.90 -19.04 19.38
N GLU A 41 -11.72 -18.75 18.84
CA GLU A 41 -11.25 -19.22 17.52
C GLU A 41 -11.98 -18.62 16.31
N ALA A 42 -12.52 -17.41 16.42
CA ALA A 42 -13.02 -16.69 15.26
C ALA A 42 -11.85 -16.14 14.40
N THR A 43 -11.96 -16.31 13.08
CA THR A 43 -11.00 -15.85 12.08
C THR A 43 -11.70 -15.00 11.03
N ALA A 44 -11.09 -13.89 10.62
CA ALA A 44 -11.51 -13.08 9.48
C ALA A 44 -10.34 -12.88 8.51
N VAL A 45 -10.57 -13.03 7.21
CA VAL A 45 -9.53 -12.81 6.19
C VAL A 45 -9.71 -11.43 5.58
N TYR A 46 -8.64 -10.65 5.58
CA TYR A 46 -8.56 -9.33 4.98
C TYR A 46 -7.62 -9.36 3.76
N ILE A 47 -8.06 -8.77 2.66
CA ILE A 47 -7.25 -8.60 1.46
C ILE A 47 -6.62 -7.21 1.53
N SER A 48 -5.31 -7.15 1.75
CA SER A 48 -4.57 -5.90 1.79
C SER A 48 -3.91 -5.62 0.45
N SER A 49 -4.29 -4.50 -0.18
CA SER A 49 -3.49 -3.84 -1.22
C SER A 49 -2.51 -2.80 -0.64
N THR A 50 -2.42 -2.71 0.69
CA THR A 50 -1.78 -1.62 1.43
C THR A 50 -0.51 -2.07 2.15
N SER A 51 0.46 -1.18 2.29
CA SER A 51 1.72 -1.45 3.01
C SER A 51 1.57 -1.31 4.53
N SER A 52 0.57 -0.56 4.99
CA SER A 52 0.32 -0.37 6.42
C SER A 52 -1.14 -0.05 6.71
N ALA A 53 -1.59 -0.43 7.91
CA ALA A 53 -2.92 -0.15 8.42
C ALA A 53 -2.89 0.21 9.91
N LYS A 54 -3.85 1.03 10.32
CA LYS A 54 -4.25 1.23 11.71
C LYS A 54 -5.35 0.25 12.04
N LEU A 55 -5.17 -0.44 13.16
CA LEU A 55 -6.14 -1.37 13.71
C LEU A 55 -6.75 -0.71 14.94
N TYR A 56 -8.08 -0.58 14.95
CA TYR A 56 -8.82 -0.20 16.13
C TYR A 56 -9.52 -1.44 16.67
N ALA A 57 -9.07 -1.90 17.84
CA ALA A 57 -9.66 -3.04 18.52
C ALA A 57 -10.50 -2.57 19.71
N VAL A 58 -11.70 -3.12 19.84
CA VAL A 58 -12.58 -2.92 21.00
C VAL A 58 -12.98 -4.27 21.56
N GLY A 59 -12.77 -4.48 22.86
CA GLY A 59 -13.04 -5.74 23.55
C GLY A 59 -11.98 -6.10 24.58
N ILE A 60 -12.05 -7.33 25.10
CA ILE A 60 -11.08 -7.88 26.07
C ILE A 60 -10.56 -9.20 25.53
N GLY A 61 -9.28 -9.27 25.19
CA GLY A 61 -8.67 -10.51 24.72
C GLY A 61 -7.37 -10.30 23.95
N GLU A 62 -6.91 -11.37 23.33
CA GLU A 62 -5.70 -11.38 22.51
C GLU A 62 -6.08 -11.56 21.05
N PHE A 63 -5.33 -10.92 20.16
CA PHE A 63 -5.49 -11.09 18.72
C PHE A 63 -4.13 -11.17 18.03
N ARG A 64 -4.13 -11.79 16.86
CA ARG A 64 -2.97 -11.92 15.99
C ARG A 64 -3.37 -11.71 14.54
N VAL A 65 -2.39 -11.24 13.78
CA VAL A 65 -2.47 -11.08 12.33
C VAL A 65 -1.43 -12.01 11.72
N ARG A 66 -1.89 -12.92 10.87
CA ARG A 66 -1.06 -13.91 10.17
C ARG A 66 -1.10 -13.65 8.68
N ASP A 67 0.04 -13.74 8.03
CA ASP A 67 0.12 -13.79 6.57
C ASP A 67 -0.29 -15.19 6.09
N VAL A 68 -1.32 -15.27 5.26
CA VAL A 68 -1.86 -16.55 4.78
C VAL A 68 -0.92 -17.21 3.77
N GLN A 69 -0.06 -16.45 3.08
CA GLN A 69 0.85 -16.98 2.07
C GLN A 69 2.09 -17.63 2.69
N THR A 70 2.65 -17.00 3.72
CA THR A 70 3.88 -17.45 4.39
C THR A 70 3.62 -18.19 5.70
N ASP A 71 2.38 -18.18 6.19
CA ASP A 71 1.97 -18.70 7.50
C ASP A 71 2.65 -17.98 8.70
N GLU A 72 3.29 -16.83 8.46
CA GLU A 72 3.98 -16.07 9.50
C GLU A 72 3.05 -15.14 10.29
N VAL A 73 3.23 -15.09 11.61
CA VAL A 73 2.54 -14.12 12.46
C VAL A 73 3.27 -12.78 12.38
N ILE A 74 2.65 -11.81 11.70
CA ILE A 74 3.24 -10.48 11.50
C ILE A 74 2.93 -9.51 12.65
N PHE A 75 1.87 -9.77 13.42
CA PHE A 75 1.51 -8.95 14.56
C PHE A 75 0.73 -9.74 15.60
N SER A 76 0.94 -9.41 16.88
CA SER A 76 0.11 -9.87 17.99
C SER A 76 -0.10 -8.75 18.99
N GLY A 77 -1.27 -8.73 19.63
CA GLY A 77 -1.64 -7.69 20.57
C GLY A 77 -2.68 -8.17 21.58
N ARG A 78 -2.72 -7.48 22.72
CA ARG A 78 -3.74 -7.65 23.75
C ARG A 78 -4.52 -6.35 23.89
N VAL A 79 -5.84 -6.45 23.95
CA VAL A 79 -6.75 -5.33 24.17
C VAL A 79 -7.54 -5.56 25.45
N ASN A 80 -7.75 -4.49 26.24
CA ASN A 80 -8.58 -4.50 27.43
C ASN A 80 -9.42 -3.21 27.46
N GLY A 81 -10.62 -3.27 26.89
CA GLY A 81 -11.49 -2.13 26.63
C GLY A 81 -11.35 -1.66 25.18
N ASN A 82 -10.41 -0.75 24.92
CA ASN A 82 -10.14 -0.20 23.60
C ASN A 82 -8.64 -0.02 23.35
N GLY A 83 -8.20 -0.22 22.11
CA GLY A 83 -6.81 -0.10 21.73
C GLY A 83 -6.66 0.28 20.25
N ALA A 84 -5.68 1.13 19.97
CA ALA A 84 -5.28 1.47 18.60
C ALA A 84 -3.86 0.97 18.36
N PHE A 85 -3.67 0.25 17.26
CA PHE A 85 -2.41 -0.37 16.90
C PHE A 85 -2.05 0.01 15.46
N ALA A 86 -0.76 0.07 15.15
CA ALA A 86 -0.29 0.25 13.78
C ALA A 86 0.38 -1.06 13.34
N VAL A 87 -0.03 -1.55 12.17
CA VAL A 87 0.52 -2.75 11.52
C VAL A 87 1.14 -2.35 10.19
N VAL A 88 2.32 -2.89 9.90
CA VAL A 88 2.98 -2.78 8.60
C VAL A 88 2.93 -4.16 7.97
N PHE A 89 2.32 -4.24 6.80
CA PHE A 89 2.24 -5.47 6.02
C PHE A 89 3.51 -5.62 5.19
N PRO A 90 4.16 -6.80 5.20
CA PRO A 90 5.39 -7.03 4.44
C PRO A 90 5.18 -6.91 2.93
N HIS A 91 3.99 -7.27 2.42
CA HIS A 91 3.60 -7.12 1.02
C HIS A 91 2.08 -7.02 0.84
N PRO A 92 1.58 -6.65 -0.35
CA PRO A 92 0.17 -6.87 -0.69
C PRO A 92 -0.18 -8.36 -0.61
N GLY A 93 -1.33 -8.72 -0.05
CA GLY A 93 -1.66 -10.13 0.19
C GLY A 93 -2.90 -10.38 1.04
N PHE A 94 -3.03 -11.62 1.49
CA PHE A 94 -4.13 -12.08 2.34
C PHE A 94 -3.65 -12.22 3.78
N TYR A 95 -4.35 -11.55 4.69
CA TYR A 95 -4.01 -11.52 6.10
C TYR A 95 -5.18 -12.03 6.93
N GLU A 96 -4.92 -13.03 7.77
CA GLU A 96 -5.90 -13.58 8.69
C GLU A 96 -5.81 -12.87 10.04
N PHE A 97 -6.93 -12.32 10.48
CA PHE A 97 -7.14 -11.77 11.80
C PHE A 97 -7.82 -12.83 12.66
N SER A 98 -7.14 -13.30 13.70
CA SER A 98 -7.72 -14.24 14.65
C SER A 98 -7.63 -13.71 16.08
N GLY A 99 -8.62 -14.05 16.89
CA GLY A 99 -8.74 -13.55 18.25
C GLY A 99 -9.22 -14.62 19.23
N ASN A 100 -8.76 -14.50 20.46
CA ASN A 100 -9.29 -15.25 21.59
C ASN A 100 -9.83 -14.26 22.62
N SER A 101 -11.16 -14.23 22.74
CA SER A 101 -11.86 -13.34 23.65
C SER A 101 -13.08 -14.04 24.23
N SER A 102 -13.35 -13.77 25.51
CA SER A 102 -14.57 -14.22 26.18
C SER A 102 -15.79 -13.36 25.84
N GLN A 103 -15.59 -12.14 25.33
CA GLN A 103 -16.65 -11.16 25.07
C GLN A 103 -16.72 -10.70 23.59
N GLY A 104 -15.84 -11.23 22.73
CA GLY A 104 -15.61 -10.77 21.36
C GLY A 104 -14.59 -9.63 21.26
N ILE A 105 -13.98 -9.48 20.08
CA ILE A 105 -13.13 -8.34 19.71
C ILE A 105 -13.60 -7.82 18.35
N THR A 106 -13.99 -6.55 18.29
CA THR A 106 -14.23 -5.88 17.01
C THR A 106 -12.92 -5.27 16.54
N ILE A 107 -12.47 -5.59 15.33
CA ILE A 107 -11.27 -5.00 14.72
C ILE A 107 -11.68 -4.20 13.49
N THR A 108 -11.57 -2.88 13.59
CA THR A 108 -11.69 -1.99 12.44
C THR A 108 -10.32 -1.77 11.83
N ILE A 109 -10.21 -2.05 10.53
CA ILE A 109 -8.97 -1.91 9.77
C ILE A 109 -9.07 -0.63 8.94
N THR A 110 -8.15 0.30 9.18
CA THR A 110 -8.03 1.53 8.39
C THR A 110 -6.66 1.52 7.71
N PRO A 111 -6.56 1.23 6.40
CA PRO A 111 -5.29 1.36 5.70
C PRO A 111 -4.77 2.79 5.82
N VAL A 112 -3.48 2.91 6.10
CA VAL A 112 -2.78 4.19 6.28
C VAL A 112 -2.05 4.58 5.01
N ASP A 113 -1.57 3.59 4.26
CA ASP A 113 -0.84 3.81 3.02
C ASP A 113 -1.20 2.73 2.00
N VAL A 114 -1.93 3.13 0.95
CA VAL A 114 -2.32 2.29 -0.18
C VAL A 114 -1.15 2.09 -1.14
N GLY A 115 0.07 1.88 -0.64
CA GLY A 115 1.24 1.63 -1.49
C GLY A 115 1.57 2.70 -2.53
N PHE A 116 0.94 3.88 -2.48
CA PHE A 116 1.23 5.02 -3.34
C PHE A 116 1.63 6.20 -2.45
N PRO A 117 2.86 6.19 -1.92
CA PRO A 117 3.38 7.28 -1.13
C PRO A 117 3.30 8.56 -1.95
N GLY A 118 2.85 9.66 -1.36
CA GLY A 118 3.01 10.99 -1.97
C GLY A 118 4.46 11.27 -2.43
N LYS A 119 5.45 10.61 -1.80
CA LYS A 119 6.87 10.60 -2.21
C LYS A 119 7.11 9.96 -3.59
N GLN A 120 6.36 8.92 -3.96
CA GLN A 120 6.47 8.30 -5.30
C GLN A 120 5.96 9.23 -6.39
N LYS A 121 4.91 10.03 -6.15
CA LYS A 121 4.42 11.03 -7.11
C LYS A 121 5.53 12.01 -7.50
N THR A 122 6.23 12.56 -6.51
CA THR A 122 7.36 13.48 -6.73
C THR A 122 8.50 12.78 -7.50
N MET A 123 8.80 11.53 -7.18
CA MET A 123 9.84 10.76 -7.87
C MET A 123 9.50 10.50 -9.34
N HIS A 124 8.26 10.14 -9.66
CA HIS A 124 7.80 9.93 -11.05
C HIS A 124 7.87 11.23 -11.87
N LEU A 125 7.56 12.38 -11.24
CA LEU A 125 7.72 13.68 -11.86
C LEU A 125 9.19 13.98 -12.18
N TRP A 126 10.11 13.79 -11.22
CA TRP A 126 11.54 14.00 -11.42
C TRP A 126 12.13 13.07 -12.48
N ILE A 127 11.69 11.81 -12.52
CA ILE A 127 12.09 10.84 -13.53
C ILE A 127 11.61 11.27 -14.93
N ALA A 128 10.36 11.73 -15.05
CA ALA A 128 9.83 12.25 -16.31
C ALA A 128 10.61 13.49 -16.79
N VAL A 129 10.93 14.42 -15.88
CA VAL A 129 11.76 15.61 -16.18
C VAL A 129 13.15 15.21 -16.63
N LEU A 130 13.79 14.23 -15.98
CA LEU A 130 15.12 13.74 -16.33
C LEU A 130 15.15 13.13 -17.73
N PHE A 131 14.19 12.24 -18.05
CA PHE A 131 14.10 11.65 -19.39
C PHE A 131 13.75 12.67 -20.47
N GLY A 132 12.85 13.61 -20.18
CA GLY A 132 12.53 14.71 -21.08
C GLY A 132 13.72 15.64 -21.34
N GLY A 133 14.50 15.96 -20.32
CA GLY A 133 15.72 16.75 -20.43
C GLY A 133 16.79 16.05 -21.26
N LEU A 134 17.04 14.76 -21.01
CA LEU A 134 17.94 13.93 -21.81
C LEU A 134 17.49 13.86 -23.27
N LEU A 135 16.19 13.70 -23.53
CA LEU A 135 15.64 13.71 -24.88
C LEU A 135 15.89 15.07 -25.57
N ALA A 136 15.62 16.18 -24.90
CA ALA A 136 15.86 17.53 -25.43
C ALA A 136 17.34 17.76 -25.80
N VAL A 137 18.28 17.34 -24.94
CA VAL A 137 19.72 17.41 -25.22
C VAL A 137 20.10 16.58 -26.44
N THR A 138 19.55 15.37 -26.59
CA THR A 138 19.84 14.54 -27.78
C THR A 138 19.25 15.11 -29.07
N LEU A 139 18.18 15.90 -29.01
CA LEU A 139 17.56 16.57 -30.15
C LEU A 139 18.37 17.82 -30.54
N LEU A 140 18.75 18.65 -29.57
CA LEU A 140 19.55 19.87 -29.77
C LEU A 140 21.00 19.55 -30.20
N GLY A 141 21.64 18.55 -29.57
CA GLY A 141 22.99 18.11 -29.92
C GLY A 141 23.07 17.32 -31.24
N GLY A 142 21.93 16.85 -31.76
CA GLY A 142 21.85 16.12 -33.03
C GLY A 142 21.74 16.99 -34.28
N GLY A 143 21.52 18.31 -34.14
CA GLY A 143 21.40 19.26 -35.26
C GLY A 143 22.73 19.87 -35.73
N ARG A 144 23.87 19.44 -35.18
CA ARG A 144 25.22 19.94 -35.51
C ARG A 144 26.07 19.00 -36.37
N ARG A 145 25.45 18.12 -37.16
CA ARG A 145 26.15 17.34 -38.19
C ARG A 145 25.40 17.40 -39.51
#